data_AF-A0A2A4R224-F1
#
_entry.id   AF-A0A2A4R224-F1
#
_cell.length_a   1.000
_cell.length_b   1.000
_cell.length_c   1.000
_cell.angle_alpha   90.00
_cell.angle_beta   90.00
_cell.angle_gamma   90.00
#
_symmetry.space_group_name_H-M   'P 1'
#
loop_
_entity.id
_entity.type
_entity.pdbx_description
1 polymer ?
#
loop_
_entity_poly.entity_id
_entity_poly.type
_entity_poly.pdbx_seq_one_letter_code
_entity_poly.pdbx_strand_id
1 'polypeptide(L)'
;MKKILIGLIIFLFYSCSTTKNAENRTNDSHKEKPLIYDYADKINDEQLKFIKESYNWNNEKILIISYIQPIAISTCNINYKTIPDSGKKWREDFYSKINTEDCLKIEVLANGEKVKNILDNIIYFDDKNDFLYDNFFNRKKSCFGIMVVNNDGFYIQYNGHYSERQVAKFIENLKT
;
A
#
# COMPACT_ATOMS: atom_id res chain seq x y z
N MET A 1 52.79 32.40 18.54
CA MET A 1 52.05 32.75 19.77
C MET A 1 50.83 33.56 19.40
N LYS A 2 49.71 33.24 20.07
CA LYS A 2 48.39 33.90 20.13
C LYS A 2 48.44 35.41 19.75
N LYS A 3 47.46 35.97 19.04
CA LYS A 3 46.10 36.21 19.56
C LYS A 3 45.10 36.51 18.44
N ILE A 4 43.92 35.92 18.64
CA ILE A 4 42.63 36.21 18.02
C ILE A 4 42.22 37.66 18.31
N LEU A 5 41.68 38.38 17.32
CA LEU A 5 40.88 39.58 17.56
C LEU A 5 39.53 39.45 16.84
N ILE A 6 38.49 39.61 17.64
CA ILE A 6 37.06 39.51 17.34
C ILE A 6 36.52 40.92 17.05
N GLY A 7 35.51 41.01 16.17
CA GLY A 7 34.63 42.17 15.99
C GLY A 7 34.76 42.77 14.59
N LEU A 8 33.71 42.96 13.78
CA LEU A 8 32.31 43.30 14.06
C LEU A 8 31.42 42.68 12.98
N ILE A 9 30.44 41.87 13.38
CA ILE A 9 29.29 41.52 12.55
C ILE A 9 28.29 42.66 12.72
N ILE A 10 28.19 43.53 11.71
CA ILE A 10 27.15 44.53 11.63
C ILE A 10 25.86 43.82 11.22
N PHE A 11 24.99 43.59 12.21
CA PHE A 11 23.60 43.24 12.01
C PHE A 11 22.89 44.43 11.34
N LEU A 12 22.63 44.32 10.04
CA LEU A 12 21.61 45.15 9.38
C LEU A 12 20.25 44.46 9.58
N PHE A 13 19.52 44.97 10.57
CA PHE A 13 18.15 44.60 10.89
C PHE A 13 17.21 45.67 10.34
N TYR A 14 16.21 45.22 9.57
CA TYR A 14 14.95 45.91 9.20
C TYR A 14 15.10 47.12 8.25
N SER A 15 14.39 47.24 7.13
CA SER A 15 13.01 46.83 6.86
C SER A 15 12.82 46.66 5.36
N CYS A 16 12.41 45.47 4.90
CA CYS A 16 11.65 45.38 3.65
C CYS A 16 10.21 45.15 4.05
N SER A 17 9.45 46.24 4.17
CA SER A 17 7.99 46.21 4.22
C SER A 17 7.49 45.58 2.94
N THR A 18 7.16 44.29 2.99
CA THR A 18 6.30 43.70 1.97
C THR A 18 4.86 43.95 2.39
N THR A 19 4.24 44.87 1.67
CA THR A 19 2.79 45.01 1.53
C THR A 19 2.16 43.63 1.42
N LYS A 20 1.22 43.32 2.31
CA LYS A 20 0.23 42.26 2.07
C LYS A 20 -0.57 42.68 0.84
N ASN A 21 -0.11 42.29 -0.35
CA ASN A 21 -1.03 42.11 -1.46
C ASN A 21 -1.97 41.01 -1.01
N ALA A 22 -3.22 41.40 -0.76
CA ALA A 22 -4.34 40.48 -0.82
C ALA A 22 -4.43 40.02 -2.27
N GLU A 23 -3.55 39.09 -2.65
CA GLU A 23 -3.71 38.35 -3.89
C GLU A 23 -5.00 37.54 -3.73
N ASN A 24 -5.89 37.85 -4.66
CA ASN A 24 -7.13 37.17 -4.95
C ASN A 24 -7.03 35.68 -4.58
N ARG A 25 -7.91 35.25 -3.67
CA ARG A 25 -8.27 33.84 -3.54
C ARG A 25 -9.00 33.43 -4.82
N THR A 26 -8.24 33.25 -5.90
CA THR A 26 -8.64 32.33 -6.96
C THR A 26 -8.62 30.96 -6.31
N ASN A 27 -9.81 30.38 -6.17
CA ASN A 27 -10.08 29.03 -5.68
C ASN A 27 -8.93 28.06 -6.00
N ASP A 28 -8.07 27.81 -5.00
CA ASP A 28 -7.04 26.77 -5.06
C ASP A 28 -7.80 25.45 -4.96
N SER A 29 -8.15 24.90 -6.13
CA SER A 29 -8.69 23.56 -6.25
C SER A 29 -7.78 22.62 -5.49
N HIS A 30 -8.32 22.02 -4.42
CA HIS A 30 -7.70 21.01 -3.57
C HIS A 30 -6.49 20.33 -4.23
N LYS A 31 -5.26 20.74 -3.89
CA LYS A 31 -4.06 19.96 -4.21
C LYS A 31 -4.24 18.59 -3.55
N GLU A 32 -4.62 17.61 -4.35
CA GLU A 32 -4.73 16.23 -3.90
C GLU A 32 -3.44 15.83 -3.20
N LYS A 33 -3.56 15.25 -2.00
CA LYS A 33 -2.39 14.69 -1.32
C LYS A 33 -1.72 13.67 -2.25
N PRO A 34 -0.37 13.65 -2.31
CA PRO A 34 0.35 12.73 -3.17
C PRO A 34 -0.01 11.29 -2.84
N LEU A 35 -0.03 10.44 -3.88
CA LEU A 35 -0.23 9.02 -3.72
C LEU A 35 0.93 8.44 -2.91
N ILE A 36 0.62 7.69 -1.85
CA ILE A 36 1.61 7.03 -1.01
C ILE A 36 1.63 5.53 -1.35
N TYR A 37 2.76 5.07 -1.86
CA TYR A 37 3.10 3.67 -2.09
C TYR A 37 4.57 3.43 -1.69
N ASP A 38 4.94 2.19 -1.38
CA ASP A 38 6.33 1.85 -1.06
C ASP A 38 7.09 1.41 -2.32
N TYR A 39 6.43 0.65 -3.23
CA TYR A 39 7.04 0.15 -4.46
C TYR A 39 6.05 0.15 -5.63
N ALA A 40 6.57 0.36 -6.85
CA ALA A 40 5.84 0.19 -8.09
C ALA A 40 6.85 -0.26 -9.17
N ASP A 41 6.57 -1.38 -9.83
CA ASP A 41 7.46 -1.97 -10.82
C ASP A 41 6.69 -2.97 -11.70
N LYS A 42 7.41 -3.72 -12.55
CA LYS A 42 6.89 -4.84 -13.34
C LYS A 42 7.47 -6.16 -12.83
N ILE A 43 6.61 -7.11 -12.47
CA ILE A 43 7.05 -8.48 -12.21
C ILE A 43 7.38 -9.21 -13.51
N ASN A 44 8.31 -10.16 -13.46
CA ASN A 44 8.65 -10.95 -14.63
C ASN A 44 7.57 -12.01 -14.95
N ASP A 45 7.69 -12.64 -16.13
CA ASP A 45 6.68 -13.59 -16.62
C ASP A 45 6.54 -14.84 -15.73
N GLU A 46 7.63 -15.30 -15.10
CA GLU A 46 7.61 -16.45 -14.18
C GLU A 46 6.84 -16.10 -12.90
N GLN A 47 7.11 -14.93 -12.32
CA GLN A 47 6.41 -14.40 -11.15
C GLN A 47 4.93 -14.17 -11.46
N LEU A 48 4.61 -13.60 -12.62
CA LEU A 48 3.23 -13.35 -13.05
C LEU A 48 2.46 -14.66 -13.22
N LYS A 49 3.07 -15.65 -13.89
CA LYS A 49 2.50 -16.99 -14.04
C LYS A 49 2.25 -17.63 -12.68
N PHE A 50 3.24 -17.58 -11.78
CA PHE A 50 3.11 -18.12 -10.43
C PHE A 50 1.93 -17.50 -9.66
N ILE A 51 1.79 -16.17 -9.71
CA ILE A 51 0.69 -15.46 -9.05
C ILE A 51 -0.67 -15.88 -9.64
N LYS A 52 -0.79 -15.93 -10.97
CA LYS A 52 -2.04 -16.34 -11.63
C LYS A 52 -2.48 -17.74 -11.22
N GLU A 53 -1.54 -18.69 -11.26
CA GLU A 53 -1.80 -20.09 -10.90
C GLU A 53 -2.06 -20.28 -9.40
N SER A 54 -1.36 -19.56 -8.52
CA SER A 54 -1.47 -19.74 -7.07
C SER A 54 -2.76 -19.15 -6.50
N TYR A 55 -3.31 -18.13 -7.15
CA TYR A 55 -4.45 -17.36 -6.65
C TYR A 55 -5.68 -17.39 -7.56
N ASN A 56 -5.73 -18.32 -8.51
CA ASN A 56 -6.86 -18.50 -9.44
C ASN A 56 -7.22 -17.24 -10.24
N TRP A 57 -6.24 -16.38 -10.53
CA TRP A 57 -6.47 -15.13 -11.25
C TRP A 57 -6.40 -15.37 -12.77
N ASN A 58 -7.57 -15.46 -13.40
CA ASN A 58 -7.70 -15.93 -14.78
C ASN A 58 -8.36 -14.93 -15.72
N ASN A 59 -9.43 -14.27 -15.29
CA ASN A 59 -10.31 -13.51 -16.18
C ASN A 59 -10.33 -12.01 -15.89
N GLU A 60 -9.99 -11.64 -14.65
CA GLU A 60 -10.03 -10.27 -14.16
C GLU A 60 -8.84 -9.48 -14.70
N LYS A 61 -9.02 -8.17 -14.92
CA LYS A 61 -7.95 -7.30 -15.44
C LYS A 61 -6.93 -6.94 -14.36
N ILE A 62 -7.40 -6.82 -13.14
CA ILE A 62 -6.63 -6.41 -11.97
C ILE A 62 -6.80 -7.46 -10.88
N LEU A 63 -5.71 -7.78 -10.19
CA LEU A 63 -5.72 -8.52 -8.94
C LEU A 63 -5.34 -7.59 -7.80
N ILE A 64 -6.14 -7.61 -6.73
CA ILE A 64 -5.94 -6.86 -5.49
C ILE A 64 -5.65 -7.86 -4.38
N ILE A 65 -4.42 -7.84 -3.86
CA ILE A 65 -3.94 -8.73 -2.81
C ILE A 65 -3.84 -7.94 -1.50
N SER A 66 -4.76 -8.19 -0.58
CA SER A 66 -4.65 -7.73 0.79
C SER A 66 -3.80 -8.72 1.58
N TYR A 67 -2.59 -8.32 1.97
CA TYR A 67 -1.62 -9.22 2.58
C TYR A 67 -1.58 -9.06 4.10
N ILE A 68 -1.59 -10.18 4.82
CA ILE A 68 -1.45 -10.23 6.28
C ILE A 68 -0.13 -10.90 6.62
N GLN A 69 0.80 -10.12 7.15
CA GLN A 69 2.18 -10.56 7.43
C GLN A 69 2.27 -11.58 8.59
N PRO A 70 3.41 -12.29 8.73
CA PRO A 70 3.56 -13.31 9.77
C PRO A 70 3.42 -12.78 11.21
N ILE A 71 2.83 -13.59 12.12
CA ILE A 71 2.78 -13.29 13.57
C ILE A 71 4.19 -13.12 14.18
N ALA A 72 5.24 -13.66 13.55
CA ALA A 72 6.62 -13.54 14.04
C ALA A 72 7.08 -12.08 14.19
N ILE A 73 6.39 -11.12 13.57
CA ILE A 73 6.52 -9.71 13.92
C ILE A 73 5.81 -9.48 15.27
N SER A 74 6.57 -9.34 16.34
CA SER A 74 6.09 -9.25 17.74
C SER A 74 5.03 -8.17 18.02
N THR A 75 4.85 -7.22 17.11
CA THR A 75 3.84 -6.15 17.20
C THR A 75 2.50 -6.52 16.54
N CYS A 76 2.44 -7.62 15.80
CA CYS A 76 1.26 -8.04 15.05
C CYS A 76 0.42 -9.04 15.85
N ASN A 77 -0.45 -8.50 16.72
CA ASN A 77 -1.39 -9.28 17.52
C ASN A 77 -2.63 -9.66 16.70
N ILE A 78 -2.45 -10.45 15.65
CA ILE A 78 -3.54 -10.86 14.77
C ILE A 78 -4.22 -12.12 15.31
N ASN A 79 -5.52 -12.01 15.58
CA ASN A 79 -6.34 -13.17 15.92
C ASN A 79 -6.96 -13.76 14.66
N TYR A 80 -6.32 -14.77 14.08
CA TYR A 80 -6.79 -15.44 12.88
C TYR A 80 -8.22 -16.00 13.01
N LYS A 81 -8.65 -16.40 14.22
CA LYS A 81 -10.00 -16.96 14.43
C LYS A 81 -11.13 -15.97 14.14
N THR A 82 -10.87 -14.67 14.25
CA THR A 82 -11.88 -13.63 14.04
C THR A 82 -11.83 -13.02 12.64
N ILE A 83 -10.83 -13.35 11.83
CA ILE A 83 -10.67 -12.80 10.48
C ILE A 83 -11.87 -13.11 9.58
N PRO A 84 -12.40 -14.34 9.52
CA PRO A 84 -13.53 -14.63 8.64
C PRO A 84 -14.74 -13.70 8.89
N ASP A 85 -15.14 -13.54 10.15
CA ASP A 85 -16.36 -12.84 10.53
C ASP A 85 -16.19 -11.32 10.51
N SER A 86 -15.12 -10.81 11.13
CA SER A 86 -14.87 -9.36 11.20
C SER A 86 -14.30 -8.80 9.89
N GLY A 87 -13.50 -9.60 9.18
CA GLY A 87 -12.90 -9.23 7.90
C GLY A 87 -13.92 -9.16 6.78
N LYS A 88 -14.93 -10.05 6.76
CA LYS A 88 -15.96 -10.02 5.71
C LYS A 88 -16.70 -8.69 5.65
N LYS A 89 -17.27 -8.24 6.78
CA LYS A 89 -18.03 -6.98 6.83
C LYS A 89 -17.15 -5.78 6.50
N TRP A 90 -15.96 -5.72 7.11
CA TRP A 90 -15.02 -4.63 6.85
C TRP A 90 -14.65 -4.56 5.36
N ARG A 91 -14.37 -5.71 4.73
CA ARG A 91 -14.00 -5.80 3.32
C ARG A 91 -15.14 -5.38 2.40
N GLU A 92 -16.35 -5.82 2.67
CA GLU A 92 -17.55 -5.40 1.93
C GLU A 92 -17.72 -3.87 2.02
N ASP A 93 -17.64 -3.32 3.23
CA ASP A 93 -17.74 -1.87 3.46
C ASP A 93 -16.60 -1.09 2.77
N PHE A 94 -15.36 -1.60 2.83
CA PHE A 94 -14.18 -0.97 2.25
C PHE A 94 -14.28 -0.90 0.72
N TYR A 95 -14.54 -2.04 0.06
CA TYR A 95 -14.59 -2.11 -1.39
C TYR A 95 -15.89 -1.58 -1.99
N SER A 96 -16.96 -1.39 -1.21
CA SER A 96 -18.19 -0.73 -1.68
C SER A 96 -17.98 0.72 -2.16
N LYS A 97 -16.88 1.35 -1.72
CA LYS A 97 -16.53 2.75 -2.03
C LYS A 97 -15.51 2.88 -3.17
N ILE A 98 -15.13 1.77 -3.79
CA ILE A 98 -14.08 1.70 -4.80
C ILE A 98 -14.66 1.07 -6.05
N ASN A 99 -14.36 1.63 -7.24
CA ASN A 99 -14.72 0.96 -8.48
C ASN A 99 -13.79 -0.26 -8.69
N THR A 100 -14.27 -1.43 -8.29
CA THR A 100 -13.57 -2.71 -8.47
C THR A 100 -14.17 -3.56 -9.59
N GLU A 101 -14.79 -2.94 -10.59
CA GLU A 101 -15.18 -3.63 -11.82
C GLU A 101 -13.94 -4.26 -12.47
N ASP A 102 -14.08 -5.52 -12.92
CA ASP A 102 -13.02 -6.38 -13.47
C ASP A 102 -11.82 -6.62 -12.52
N CYS A 103 -12.03 -6.56 -11.20
CA CYS A 103 -10.99 -6.82 -10.21
C CYS A 103 -11.25 -8.11 -9.42
N LEU A 104 -10.25 -8.99 -9.32
CA LEU A 104 -10.21 -10.05 -8.33
C LEU A 104 -9.68 -9.49 -7.00
N LYS A 105 -10.37 -9.74 -5.90
CA LYS A 105 -10.01 -9.25 -4.56
C LYS A 105 -9.79 -10.44 -3.64
N ILE A 106 -8.57 -10.58 -3.14
CA ILE A 106 -8.21 -11.69 -2.25
C ILE A 106 -7.48 -11.18 -1.01
N GLU A 107 -7.49 -12.03 0.00
CA GLU A 107 -6.67 -11.92 1.19
C GLU A 107 -5.65 -13.05 1.20
N VAL A 108 -4.37 -12.70 1.32
CA VAL A 108 -3.29 -13.67 1.44
C VAL A 108 -2.73 -13.60 2.85
N LEU A 109 -2.77 -14.73 3.54
CA LEU A 109 -2.40 -14.89 4.93
C LEU A 109 -1.04 -15.57 5.00
N ALA A 110 -0.06 -14.91 5.63
CA ALA A 110 1.20 -15.56 5.94
C ALA A 110 1.04 -16.62 7.05
N ASN A 111 1.90 -17.65 7.04
CA ASN A 111 1.87 -18.82 7.92
C ASN A 111 0.69 -19.79 7.66
N GLY A 112 0.61 -20.36 6.46
CA GLY A 112 -0.41 -21.34 6.04
C GLY A 112 -0.82 -22.37 7.08
N GLU A 113 0.13 -22.98 7.80
CA GLU A 113 -0.17 -23.98 8.82
C GLU A 113 -1.08 -23.47 9.95
N LYS A 114 -0.90 -22.21 10.37
CA LYS A 114 -1.68 -21.60 11.47
C LYS A 114 -3.03 -21.08 11.02
N VAL A 115 -3.19 -20.82 9.73
CA VAL A 115 -4.39 -20.23 9.12
C VAL A 115 -5.19 -21.24 8.30
N LYS A 116 -4.74 -22.50 8.22
CA LYS A 116 -5.34 -23.55 7.39
C LYS A 116 -6.85 -23.68 7.53
N ASN A 117 -7.38 -23.46 8.74
CA ASN A 117 -8.82 -23.56 9.02
C ASN A 117 -9.65 -22.39 8.47
N ILE A 118 -9.01 -21.34 7.95
CA ILE A 118 -9.63 -20.13 7.40
C ILE A 118 -9.52 -20.08 5.88
N LEU A 119 -8.56 -20.81 5.31
CA LEU A 119 -8.33 -20.84 3.87
C LEU A 119 -9.53 -21.46 3.14
N ASP A 120 -10.02 -20.75 2.14
CA ASP A 120 -11.11 -21.21 1.26
C ASP A 120 -10.70 -21.26 -0.22
N ASN A 121 -9.53 -20.71 -0.57
CA ASN A 121 -9.01 -20.58 -1.94
C ASN A 121 -9.98 -19.85 -2.89
N ILE A 122 -10.82 -18.98 -2.33
CA ILE A 122 -11.74 -18.09 -3.05
C ILE A 122 -11.46 -16.65 -2.63
N ILE A 123 -11.43 -16.41 -1.33
CA ILE A 123 -11.16 -15.12 -0.70
C ILE A 123 -9.84 -15.20 0.07
N TYR A 124 -9.66 -16.26 0.86
CA TYR A 124 -8.52 -16.44 1.74
C TYR A 124 -7.57 -17.49 1.16
N PHE A 125 -6.34 -17.06 0.91
CA PHE A 125 -5.27 -17.88 0.36
C PHE A 125 -4.06 -17.90 1.30
N ASP A 126 -3.31 -18.99 1.22
CA ASP A 126 -1.97 -19.06 1.82
C ASP A 126 -0.96 -18.28 0.99
N ASP A 127 0.08 -17.75 1.63
CA ASP A 127 1.26 -17.25 0.92
C ASP A 127 2.10 -18.44 0.45
N LYS A 128 1.75 -18.97 -0.72
CA LYS A 128 2.34 -20.20 -1.24
C LYS A 128 3.86 -20.07 -1.36
N ASN A 129 4.58 -20.96 -0.67
CA ASN A 129 6.04 -20.96 -0.58
C ASN A 129 6.64 -19.64 -0.07
N ASP A 130 5.90 -18.88 0.75
CA ASP A 130 6.29 -17.55 1.24
C ASP A 130 6.65 -16.55 0.12
N PHE A 131 6.12 -16.78 -1.08
CA PHE A 131 6.52 -16.05 -2.28
C PHE A 131 6.24 -14.55 -2.18
N LEU A 132 5.05 -14.16 -1.71
CA LEU A 132 4.71 -12.74 -1.61
C LEU A 132 5.52 -12.05 -0.51
N TYR A 133 5.74 -12.74 0.61
CA TYR A 133 6.62 -12.26 1.66
C TYR A 133 8.01 -11.95 1.12
N ASP A 134 8.66 -12.94 0.51
CA ASP A 134 10.06 -12.85 0.11
C ASP A 134 10.31 -11.84 -1.01
N ASN A 135 9.36 -11.69 -1.93
CA ASN A 135 9.52 -10.82 -3.09
C ASN A 135 9.02 -9.39 -2.84
N PHE A 136 7.99 -9.19 -2.02
CA PHE A 136 7.29 -7.90 -1.91
C PHE A 136 7.18 -7.38 -0.47
N PHE A 137 6.78 -8.21 0.49
CA PHE A 137 6.37 -7.72 1.81
C PHE A 137 7.45 -7.73 2.90
N ASN A 138 8.60 -8.39 2.69
CA ASN A 138 9.67 -8.50 3.69
C ASN A 138 10.47 -7.20 3.94
N ARG A 139 10.38 -6.21 3.03
CA ARG A 139 11.25 -5.02 3.03
C ARG A 139 10.93 -4.04 4.17
N LYS A 140 9.68 -4.00 4.62
CA LYS A 140 9.19 -3.11 5.66
C LYS A 140 8.22 -3.85 6.57
N LYS A 141 8.57 -3.90 7.86
CA LYS A 141 7.78 -4.57 8.89
C LYS A 141 6.44 -3.85 9.07
N SER A 142 5.37 -4.52 8.69
CA SER A 142 3.99 -4.10 8.90
C SER A 142 3.16 -5.34 9.19
N CYS A 143 2.00 -5.18 9.82
CA CYS A 143 1.07 -6.30 9.98
C CYS A 143 0.22 -6.51 8.72
N PHE A 144 0.09 -5.47 7.91
CA PHE A 144 -0.76 -5.42 6.73
C PHE A 144 0.00 -4.89 5.52
N GLY A 145 -0.43 -5.30 4.34
CA GLY A 145 0.01 -4.74 3.08
C GLY A 145 -1.06 -4.86 2.02
N ILE A 146 -0.87 -4.14 0.93
CA ILE A 146 -1.69 -4.21 -0.27
C ILE A 146 -0.77 -4.24 -1.49
N MET A 147 -1.10 -5.09 -2.45
CA MET A 147 -0.50 -5.09 -3.78
C MET A 147 -1.63 -5.12 -4.81
N VAL A 148 -1.57 -4.22 -5.78
CA VAL A 148 -2.48 -4.20 -6.93
C VAL A 148 -1.64 -4.48 -8.16
N VAL A 149 -2.04 -5.44 -8.98
CA VAL A 149 -1.29 -5.89 -10.16
C VAL A 149 -2.23 -6.05 -11.36
N ASN A 150 -1.76 -5.69 -12.56
CA ASN A 150 -2.50 -5.87 -13.81
C ASN A 150 -2.01 -7.09 -14.61
N ASN A 151 -2.79 -7.47 -15.62
CA ASN A 151 -2.50 -8.67 -16.42
C ASN A 151 -1.16 -8.67 -17.16
N ASP A 152 -0.52 -7.50 -17.31
CA ASP A 152 0.80 -7.33 -17.91
C ASP A 152 1.94 -7.41 -16.87
N GLY A 153 1.61 -7.58 -15.59
CA GLY A 153 2.57 -7.69 -14.49
C GLY A 153 3.01 -6.36 -13.89
N PHE A 154 2.43 -5.22 -14.29
CA PHE A 154 2.70 -3.97 -13.58
C PHE A 154 1.98 -3.96 -12.24
N TYR A 155 2.67 -3.56 -11.18
CA TYR A 155 2.11 -3.53 -9.83
C TYR A 155 2.45 -2.26 -9.07
N ILE A 156 1.60 -1.98 -8.08
CA ILE A 156 1.82 -0.96 -7.04
C ILE A 156 1.58 -1.62 -5.67
N GLN A 157 2.48 -1.39 -4.73
CA GLN A 157 2.52 -2.04 -3.43
C GLN A 157 2.69 -1.02 -2.30
N TYR A 158 2.04 -1.27 -1.17
CA TYR A 158 2.22 -0.53 0.07
C TYR A 158 2.20 -1.46 1.30
N ASN A 159 3.18 -1.29 2.20
CA ASN A 159 3.29 -1.97 3.49
C ASN A 159 2.79 -1.04 4.60
N GLY A 160 1.60 -1.34 5.09
CA GLY A 160 0.94 -0.56 6.13
C GLY A 160 -0.57 -0.68 6.05
N HIS A 161 -1.24 0.06 6.93
CA HIS A 161 -2.67 0.34 6.79
C HIS A 161 -2.90 1.23 5.57
N TYR A 162 -3.76 0.79 4.67
CA TYR A 162 -4.11 1.49 3.43
C TYR A 162 -5.56 2.00 3.49
N SER A 163 -5.82 3.06 2.72
CA SER A 163 -7.15 3.69 2.60
C SER A 163 -7.84 3.33 1.29
N GLU A 164 -9.16 3.53 1.22
CA GLU A 164 -9.94 3.29 0.00
C GLU A 164 -9.41 4.14 -1.17
N ARG A 165 -9.06 5.40 -0.88
CA ARG A 165 -8.47 6.33 -1.86
C ARG A 165 -7.16 5.81 -2.45
N GLN A 166 -6.28 5.22 -1.63
CA GLN A 166 -5.01 4.67 -2.13
C GLN A 166 -5.25 3.51 -3.08
N VAL A 167 -6.10 2.56 -2.69
CA VAL A 167 -6.39 1.38 -3.51
C VAL A 167 -7.11 1.78 -4.80
N ALA A 168 -8.06 2.70 -4.73
CA ALA A 168 -8.72 3.25 -5.92
C ALA A 168 -7.71 3.85 -6.91
N LYS A 169 -6.74 4.64 -6.41
CA LYS A 169 -5.70 5.24 -7.25
C LYS A 169 -4.74 4.20 -7.84
N PHE A 170 -4.42 3.13 -7.10
CA PHE A 170 -3.60 2.04 -7.65
C PHE A 170 -4.30 1.33 -8.81
N ILE A 171 -5.60 1.08 -8.67
CA ILE A 171 -6.43 0.48 -9.73
C ILE A 171 -6.49 1.41 -10.95
N GLU A 172 -6.78 2.70 -10.74
CA GLU A 172 -6.85 3.68 -11.83
C GLU A 172 -5.54 3.74 -12.63
N ASN A 173 -4.40 3.80 -11.95
CA ASN A 173 -3.08 3.89 -12.59
C ASN A 173 -2.72 2.65 -13.41
N LEU A 174 -3.24 1.48 -13.03
CA LEU A 174 -2.93 0.19 -13.67
C LEU A 174 -3.97 -0.23 -14.72
N LYS A 175 -5.07 0.52 -14.86
CA LYS A 175 -6.10 0.34 -15.91
C LYS A 175 -5.75 1.04 -17.23
N THR A 176 -4.86 2.02 -17.19
CA THR A 176 -4.30 2.75 -18.35
C THR A 176 -3.26 1.93 -19.10
#